data_AF-A0AAU2B6K6-F1
#
_entry.id   AF-A0AAU2B6K6-F1
#
_cell.length_a   1.000
_cell.length_b   1.000
_cell.length_c   1.000
_cell.angle_alpha   90.00
_cell.angle_beta   90.00
_cell.angle_gamma   90.00
#
_symmetry.space_group_name_H-M   'P 1'
#
loop_
_entity.id
_entity.type
_entity.pdbx_description
1 polymer ?
#
loop_
_entity_poly.entity_id
_entity_poly.type
_entity_poly.pdbx_seq_one_letter_code
_entity_poly.pdbx_strand_id
1 'polypeptide(L)'
;MPGPPTGRSARERGIVTPMFDWGAMATVQGGSLAHLTLRPGKPTADGRKTYETGVIGHGPDGAALADLVSEQICTWNTDFRTRNLRIALPDTPGAADPAAGRFVLERPSHPITITWE
;
A
#
# COMPACT_ATOMS: atom_id res chain seq x y z
N MET A 1 9.49 -19.38 22.98
CA MET A 1 8.82 -18.21 22.37
C MET A 1 8.50 -18.57 20.93
N PRO A 2 7.24 -18.79 20.53
CA PRO A 2 6.92 -19.03 19.13
C PRO A 2 7.08 -17.72 18.35
N GLY A 3 7.79 -17.75 17.23
CA GLY A 3 8.02 -16.60 16.36
C GLY A 3 6.74 -16.06 15.71
N PRO A 4 6.79 -14.87 15.08
CA PRO A 4 5.62 -14.23 14.51
C PRO A 4 4.96 -15.12 13.44
N PRO A 5 3.62 -15.18 13.40
CA PRO A 5 2.91 -16.07 12.49
C PRO A 5 3.20 -15.67 11.03
N THR A 6 3.82 -16.58 10.30
CA THR A 6 3.96 -16.51 8.85
C THR A 6 2.56 -16.53 8.21
N GLY A 7 2.33 -15.64 7.23
CA GLY A 7 1.01 -15.16 6.80
C GLY A 7 -0.03 -16.19 6.32
N ARG A 8 0.32 -17.47 6.16
CA ARG A 8 -0.63 -18.55 5.83
C ARG A 8 -1.58 -18.85 6.99
N SER A 9 -1.05 -18.94 8.22
CA SER A 9 -1.83 -19.35 9.39
C SER A 9 -2.85 -18.30 9.85
N ALA A 10 -2.58 -17.01 9.60
CA ALA A 10 -3.52 -15.93 9.92
C ALA A 10 -4.74 -15.92 9.00
N ARG A 11 -4.56 -16.30 7.73
CA ARG A 11 -5.64 -16.41 6.74
C ARG A 11 -6.53 -17.62 7.01
N GLU A 12 -5.92 -18.77 7.30
CA GLU A 12 -6.66 -20.01 7.64
C GLU A 12 -7.54 -19.85 8.89
N ARG A 13 -7.12 -18.98 9.82
CA ARG A 13 -7.91 -18.64 11.02
C ARG A 13 -8.95 -17.53 10.79
N GLY A 14 -9.11 -17.01 9.56
CA GLY A 14 -10.06 -15.95 9.24
C GLY A 14 -9.73 -14.58 9.85
N ILE A 15 -8.50 -14.39 10.33
CA ILE A 15 -8.06 -13.14 10.99
C ILE A 15 -7.77 -12.06 9.94
N VAL A 16 -7.49 -12.45 8.69
CA VAL A 16 -7.06 -11.56 7.61
C VAL A 16 -7.69 -11.99 6.27
N THR A 17 -8.26 -11.02 5.54
CA THR A 17 -8.77 -11.19 4.16
C THR A 17 -7.90 -10.35 3.21
N PRO A 18 -6.76 -10.89 2.72
CA PRO A 18 -5.82 -10.14 1.91
C PRO A 18 -6.33 -9.87 0.49
N MET A 19 -5.83 -8.78 -0.13
CA MET A 19 -6.12 -8.38 -1.51
C MET A 19 -5.90 -9.48 -2.56
N PHE A 20 -4.86 -10.30 -2.42
CA PHE A 20 -4.61 -11.44 -3.28
C PHE A 20 -4.48 -12.74 -2.49
N ASP A 21 -4.79 -13.86 -3.13
CA ASP A 21 -4.72 -15.19 -2.53
C ASP A 21 -3.31 -15.65 -2.12
N TRP A 22 -2.28 -14.87 -2.42
CA TRP A 22 -0.90 -15.14 -2.01
C TRP A 22 -0.34 -14.08 -1.05
N GLY A 23 -1.10 -13.00 -0.78
CA GLY A 23 -0.68 -11.92 0.09
C GLY A 23 -1.38 -10.60 -0.20
N ALA A 24 -1.12 -9.61 0.64
CA ALA A 24 -1.54 -8.23 0.42
C ALA A 24 -0.32 -7.32 0.44
N MET A 25 -0.37 -6.22 -0.31
CA MET A 25 0.59 -5.14 -0.10
C MET A 25 0.41 -4.60 1.31
N ALA A 26 1.53 -4.42 2.00
CA ALA A 26 1.55 -3.98 3.39
C ALA A 26 2.72 -3.03 3.66
N THR A 27 2.54 -2.17 4.65
CA THR A 27 3.58 -1.25 5.14
C THR A 27 3.68 -1.34 6.65
N VAL A 28 4.86 -1.01 7.18
CA VAL A 28 5.14 -1.01 8.61
C VAL A 28 5.64 0.35 9.05
N GLN A 29 5.26 0.76 10.26
CA GLN A 29 5.81 1.94 10.91
C GLN A 29 5.92 1.67 12.40
N GLY A 30 7.13 1.74 12.94
CA GLY A 30 7.42 1.34 14.33
C GLY A 30 6.99 -0.11 14.59
N GLY A 31 6.17 -0.32 15.62
CA GLY A 31 5.60 -1.62 15.98
C GLY A 31 4.28 -1.95 15.28
N SER A 32 3.87 -1.18 14.28
CA SER A 32 2.57 -1.27 13.62
C SER A 32 2.68 -1.72 12.16
N LEU A 33 1.65 -2.40 11.68
CA LEU A 33 1.54 -2.97 10.33
C LEU A 33 0.18 -2.60 9.75
N ALA A 34 0.12 -2.10 8.52
CA ALA A 34 -1.11 -1.92 7.77
C ALA A 34 -1.05 -2.67 6.44
N HIS A 35 -2.15 -3.30 6.03
CA HIS A 35 -2.24 -4.04 4.78
C HIS A 35 -3.53 -3.74 4.02
N LEU A 36 -3.47 -3.87 2.69
CA LEU A 36 -4.62 -3.65 1.83
C LEU A 36 -5.56 -4.84 1.84
N THR A 37 -6.86 -4.54 1.82
CA THR A 37 -7.94 -5.51 1.67
C THR A 37 -8.80 -5.10 0.49
N LEU A 38 -9.39 -6.07 -0.20
CA LEU A 38 -10.37 -5.79 -1.26
C LEU A 38 -11.67 -6.49 -0.96
N ARG A 39 -12.78 -5.83 -1.32
CA ARG A 39 -14.08 -6.48 -1.46
C ARG A 39 -14.70 -6.17 -2.83
N PRO A 40 -15.52 -7.07 -3.38
CA PRO A 40 -16.29 -6.77 -4.58
C PRO A 40 -17.20 -5.56 -4.35
N GLY A 41 -17.18 -4.62 -5.28
CA GLY A 41 -18.11 -3.49 -5.32
C GLY A 41 -19.33 -3.78 -6.20
N LYS A 42 -20.20 -2.78 -6.36
CA LYS A 42 -21.31 -2.84 -7.32
C LYS A 42 -20.75 -2.81 -8.75
N PRO A 43 -21.11 -3.77 -9.62
CA PRO A 43 -20.70 -3.72 -11.03
C PRO A 43 -21.13 -2.41 -11.69
N THR A 44 -20.35 -1.94 -12.65
CA THR A 44 -20.73 -0.79 -13.48
C THR A 44 -21.93 -1.13 -14.37
N ALA A 45 -22.58 -0.12 -14.94
CA ALA A 45 -23.75 -0.31 -15.81
C ALA A 45 -23.48 -1.20 -17.04
N ASP A 46 -22.23 -1.25 -17.51
CA ASP A 46 -21.76 -2.12 -18.59
C ASP A 46 -21.30 -3.51 -18.11
N GLY A 47 -21.54 -3.85 -16.84
CA GLY A 47 -21.26 -5.17 -16.27
C GLY A 47 -19.80 -5.40 -15.83
N ARG A 48 -18.93 -4.39 -15.86
CA ARG A 48 -17.55 -4.56 -15.37
C ARG A 48 -17.53 -4.72 -13.86
N LYS A 49 -16.70 -5.66 -13.39
CA LYS A 49 -16.45 -5.86 -11.96
C LYS A 49 -15.76 -4.63 -11.38
N THR A 50 -16.24 -4.20 -10.23
CA THR A 50 -15.58 -3.17 -9.43
C THR A 50 -15.09 -3.77 -8.13
N TYR A 51 -14.13 -3.11 -7.52
CA TYR A 51 -13.58 -3.49 -6.23
C TYR A 51 -13.45 -2.24 -5.36
N GLU A 52 -13.73 -2.40 -4.08
CA GLU A 52 -13.47 -1.40 -3.07
C GLU A 52 -12.20 -1.81 -2.32
N THR A 53 -11.24 -0.89 -2.27
CA THR A 53 -9.98 -1.06 -1.54
C THR A 53 -10.15 -0.54 -0.11
N GLY A 54 -9.81 -1.36 0.87
CA GLY A 54 -9.73 -0.99 2.28
C GLY A 54 -8.32 -1.20 2.83
N VAL A 55 -8.11 -0.75 4.07
CA VAL A 55 -6.86 -0.93 4.80
C VAL A 55 -7.18 -1.44 6.20
N ILE A 56 -6.45 -2.46 6.66
CA ILE A 56 -6.52 -2.94 8.04
C ILE A 56 -5.17 -2.73 8.70
N GLY A 57 -5.19 -2.08 9.87
CA GLY A 57 -4.03 -1.83 10.72
C GLY A 57 -3.96 -2.73 11.95
N HIS A 58 -2.75 -3.07 12.35
CA HIS A 58 -2.42 -3.87 13.52
C HIS A 58 -1.26 -3.23 14.29
N GLY A 59 -1.18 -3.51 15.59
CA GLY A 59 -0.17 -2.98 16.48
C GLY A 59 -0.61 -1.71 17.22
N PRO A 60 0.28 -1.13 18.05
CA PRO A 60 -0.04 -0.01 18.93
C PRO A 60 -0.63 1.21 18.22
N ASP A 61 -0.13 1.51 17.02
CA ASP A 61 -0.55 2.65 16.17
C ASP A 61 -1.24 2.17 14.88
N GLY A 62 -1.77 0.94 14.89
CA GLY A 62 -2.32 0.29 13.69
C GLY A 62 -3.44 1.11 13.04
N ALA A 63 -4.36 1.66 13.83
CA ALA A 63 -5.46 2.48 13.32
C ALA A 63 -4.94 3.74 12.60
N ALA A 64 -4.03 4.49 13.24
CA ALA A 64 -3.44 5.69 12.65
C ALA A 64 -2.65 5.36 11.36
N LEU A 65 -1.94 4.23 11.33
CA LEU A 65 -1.25 3.78 10.13
C LEU A 65 -2.22 3.39 9.01
N ALA A 66 -3.36 2.76 9.34
CA ALA A 66 -4.39 2.44 8.36
C ALA A 66 -5.06 3.69 7.78
N ASP A 67 -5.32 4.70 8.60
CA ASP A 67 -5.86 5.99 8.18
C ASP A 67 -4.88 6.70 7.24
N LEU A 68 -3.60 6.75 7.59
CA LEU A 68 -2.55 7.35 6.75
C LEU A 68 -2.49 6.66 5.38
N VAL A 69 -2.46 5.33 5.33
CA VAL A 69 -2.43 4.59 4.06
C VAL A 69 -3.69 4.86 3.24
N SER A 70 -4.85 4.94 3.89
CA SER A 70 -6.12 5.26 3.21
C SER A 70 -6.10 6.67 2.61
N GLU A 71 -5.55 7.64 3.34
CA GLU A 71 -5.35 9.01 2.85
C GLU A 71 -4.43 9.01 1.62
N GLN A 72 -3.28 8.32 1.67
CA GLN A 72 -2.36 8.24 0.53
C GLN A 72 -2.99 7.57 -0.71
N ILE A 73 -3.86 6.56 -0.52
CA ILE A 73 -4.63 5.97 -1.64
C ILE A 73 -5.58 6.99 -2.25
N CYS A 74 -6.26 7.79 -1.43
CA CYS A 74 -7.16 8.85 -1.89
C CYS A 74 -6.40 9.97 -2.64
N THR A 75 -5.27 10.43 -2.11
CA THR A 75 -4.38 11.39 -2.78
C THR A 75 -3.93 10.84 -4.13
N TRP A 76 -3.44 9.60 -4.17
CA TRP A 76 -3.08 8.94 -5.42
C TRP A 76 -4.24 8.88 -6.42
N ASN A 77 -5.43 8.47 -5.96
CA ASN A 77 -6.60 8.37 -6.81
C ASN A 77 -7.01 9.72 -7.42
N THR A 78 -6.84 10.80 -6.66
CA THR A 78 -7.26 12.16 -7.07
C THR A 78 -6.22 12.82 -7.96
N ASP A 79 -4.94 12.75 -7.60
CA ASP A 79 -3.92 13.63 -8.15
C ASP A 79 -2.99 12.93 -9.17
N PHE A 80 -2.87 11.61 -9.08
CA PHE A 80 -1.81 10.84 -9.77
C PHE A 80 -2.30 9.66 -10.60
N ARG A 81 -3.53 9.14 -10.37
CA ARG A 81 -4.03 7.89 -10.97
C ARG A 81 -4.05 7.86 -12.50
N THR A 82 -4.15 9.02 -13.15
CA THR A 82 -4.16 9.13 -14.62
C THR A 82 -2.76 9.32 -15.21
N ARG A 83 -1.73 9.47 -14.37
CA ARG A 83 -0.33 9.66 -14.80
C ARG A 83 0.38 8.32 -14.95
N ASN A 84 1.48 8.31 -15.68
CA ASN A 84 2.33 7.15 -15.86
C ASN A 84 3.27 6.98 -14.66
N LEU A 85 3.44 5.74 -14.23
CA LEU A 85 4.39 5.38 -13.19
C LEU A 85 5.77 5.15 -13.81
N ARG A 86 6.77 5.89 -13.33
CA ARG A 86 8.19 5.60 -13.57
C ARG A 86 8.90 5.24 -12.27
N ILE A 87 9.68 4.16 -12.30
CA ILE A 87 10.52 3.71 -11.19
C ILE A 87 11.98 3.77 -11.63
N ALA A 88 12.83 4.41 -10.84
CA ALA A 88 14.27 4.49 -11.11
C ALA A 88 15.10 4.12 -9.86
N LEU A 89 16.28 3.55 -10.10
CA LEU A 89 17.25 3.13 -9.08
C LEU A 89 18.58 3.89 -9.29
N PRO A 90 18.63 5.21 -9.03
CA PRO A 90 19.87 5.98 -9.21
C PRO A 90 20.91 5.63 -8.15
N ASP A 91 22.19 5.86 -8.46
CA ASP A 91 23.30 5.67 -7.51
C ASP A 91 23.27 6.69 -6.35
N THR A 92 22.63 7.84 -6.58
CA THR A 92 22.46 8.91 -5.59
C THR A 92 21.00 9.35 -5.48
N PRO A 93 20.51 9.66 -4.27
CA PRO A 93 19.14 10.13 -4.10
C PRO A 93 19.01 11.54 -4.66
N GLY A 94 18.02 11.77 -5.51
CA GLY A 94 17.63 13.14 -5.87
C GLY A 94 16.62 13.72 -4.88
N ALA A 95 16.23 14.98 -5.06
CA ALA A 95 15.23 15.62 -4.21
C ALA A 95 13.81 15.06 -4.42
N ALA A 96 13.11 14.72 -3.34
CA ALA A 96 11.67 14.48 -3.43
C ALA A 96 10.93 15.79 -3.80
N ASP A 97 9.92 15.67 -4.66
CA ASP A 97 8.97 16.73 -4.97
C ASP A 97 7.57 16.11 -5.04
N PRO A 98 6.90 15.91 -3.87
CA PRO A 98 5.59 15.29 -3.81
C PRO A 98 4.54 16.04 -4.63
N ALA A 99 4.63 17.37 -4.74
CA ALA A 99 3.69 18.17 -5.53
C ALA A 99 3.83 17.89 -7.03
N ALA A 100 5.05 17.66 -7.51
CA ALA A 100 5.30 17.19 -8.87
C ALA A 100 5.06 15.67 -9.06
N GLY A 101 4.69 14.93 -8.00
CA GLY A 101 4.50 13.48 -8.05
C GLY A 101 5.81 12.69 -8.00
N ARG A 102 6.91 13.29 -7.52
CA ARG A 102 8.21 12.65 -7.35
C ARG A 102 8.47 12.29 -5.89
N PHE A 103 8.57 11.00 -5.61
CA PHE A 103 8.84 10.45 -4.29
C PHE A 103 10.17 9.71 -4.27
N VAL A 104 10.88 9.78 -3.16
CA VAL A 104 12.18 9.12 -2.99
C VAL A 104 12.13 8.23 -1.76
N LEU A 105 12.33 6.94 -1.96
CA LEU A 105 12.51 5.96 -0.90
C LEU A 105 14.00 5.81 -0.67
N GLU A 106 14.49 6.40 0.40
CA GLU A 106 15.88 6.26 0.80
C GLU A 106 16.17 4.81 1.19
N ARG A 107 17.25 4.27 0.63
CA ARG A 107 17.80 2.98 1.04
C ARG A 107 19.32 3.11 1.11
N PRO A 108 19.99 2.34 1.98
CA PRO A 108 21.43 2.48 2.21
C PRO A 108 22.32 2.33 0.97
N SER A 109 21.88 1.57 -0.04
CA SER A 109 22.72 1.25 -1.20
C SER A 109 22.17 1.76 -2.53
N HIS A 110 20.85 1.71 -2.71
CA HIS A 110 20.19 2.13 -3.96
C HIS A 110 18.87 2.80 -3.61
N PRO A 111 18.81 4.15 -3.56
CA PRO A 111 17.54 4.84 -3.39
C PRO A 111 16.60 4.49 -4.55
N ILE A 112 15.30 4.49 -4.26
CA ILE A 112 14.28 4.28 -5.28
C ILE A 112 13.55 5.59 -5.51
N THR A 113 13.56 6.08 -6.74
CA THR A 113 12.71 7.20 -7.14
C THR A 113 11.44 6.66 -7.78
N ILE A 114 10.29 7.14 -7.31
CA ILE A 114 8.97 6.89 -7.88
C ILE A 114 8.46 8.22 -8.44
N THR A 115 8.11 8.26 -9.72
CA THR A 115 7.57 9.46 -10.38
C THR A 115 6.23 9.15 -11.03
N TRP A 116 5.26 10.03 -10.82
CA TRP A 116 3.98 10.06 -11.54
C TRP A 116 4.00 11.19 -12.58
N GLU A 117 4.18 10.84 -13.86
CA GLU A 117 4.41 11.77 -14.99
C GLU A 117 3.44 11.63 -16.17
#